data_AF-A0A9D6M4Z1-F1
#
_entry.id   AF-A0A9D6M4Z1-F1
#
_cell.length_a   1.000
_cell.length_b   1.000
_cell.length_c   1.000
_cell.angle_alpha   90.00
_cell.angle_beta   90.00
_cell.angle_gamma   90.00
#
_symmetry.space_group_name_H-M   'P 1'
#
loop_
_entity.id
_entity.type
_entity.pdbx_description
1 polymer ?
#
loop_
_entity_poly.entity_id
_entity_poly.type
_entity_poly.pdbx_seq_one_letter_code
_entity_poly.pdbx_strand_id
1 'polypeptide(L)'
;MELKKSLSDIHDALKGIIKIEKDKVVVQDANKLRNTADWLVYNAVFNSDKEIKANCRWIIKSAASAMGIQSASIQGLYEAMGRGEV
;
A
#
# COMPACT_ATOMS: atom_id res chain seq x y z
N MET A 1 14.15 7.42 -6.26
CA MET A 1 13.36 7.52 -5.01
C MET A 1 14.25 7.20 -3.83
N GLU A 2 14.00 7.81 -2.68
CA GLU A 2 14.83 7.61 -1.48
C GLU A 2 14.34 6.39 -0.68
N LEU A 3 15.28 5.54 -0.25
CA LEU A 3 15.01 4.45 0.67
C LEU A 3 15.00 4.98 2.11
N LYS A 4 13.92 4.70 2.84
CA LYS A 4 13.79 5.03 4.26
C LYS A 4 14.73 4.16 5.08
N LYS A 5 15.24 4.72 6.18
CA LYS A 5 16.26 4.08 7.02
C LYS A 5 15.68 3.52 8.31
N SER A 6 14.50 4.01 8.71
CA SER A 6 13.81 3.58 9.92
C SER A 6 12.29 3.59 9.74
N LEU A 7 11.58 2.90 10.63
CA LEU A 7 10.11 2.95 10.70
C LEU A 7 9.59 4.35 11.09
N SER A 8 10.32 5.07 11.93
CA SER A 8 9.97 6.46 12.28
C SER A 8 9.95 7.35 11.05
N ASP A 9 10.92 7.23 10.14
CA ASP A 9 10.95 8.04 8.91
C ASP A 9 9.70 7.84 8.03
N ILE A 10 9.14 6.62 8.04
CA ILE A 10 7.93 6.26 7.29
C ILE A 10 6.71 6.88 7.98
N HIS A 11 6.59 6.70 9.29
CA HIS A 11 5.45 7.21 10.06
C HIS A 11 5.42 8.75 10.09
N ASP A 12 6.59 9.39 10.16
CA ASP A 12 6.71 10.85 10.12
C ASP A 12 6.33 11.40 8.74
N ALA A 13 6.76 10.74 7.66
CA ALA A 13 6.36 11.12 6.29
C ALA A 13 4.85 10.96 6.03
N LEU A 14 4.18 10.11 6.81
CA LEU A 14 2.75 9.82 6.69
C LEU A 14 1.88 10.56 7.71
N LYS A 15 2.50 11.36 8.58
CA LYS A 15 1.81 12.12 9.61
C LYS A 15 0.83 13.12 8.98
N GLY A 16 -0.43 13.07 9.41
CA GLY A 16 -1.50 13.91 8.86
C GLY A 16 -2.07 13.41 7.53
N ILE A 17 -1.56 12.30 6.98
CA ILE A 17 -2.11 11.62 5.80
C ILE A 17 -2.89 10.39 6.26
N ILE A 18 -2.28 9.58 7.11
CA ILE A 18 -2.90 8.42 7.75
C ILE A 18 -2.65 8.44 9.25
N LYS A 19 -3.54 7.77 9.98
CA LYS A 19 -3.39 7.50 11.41
C LYS A 19 -3.46 5.99 11.63
N ILE A 20 -2.53 5.46 12.41
CA ILE A 20 -2.56 4.05 12.83
C ILE A 20 -3.24 4.01 14.20
N GLU A 21 -4.41 3.37 14.27
CA GLU A 21 -5.17 3.18 15.51
C GLU A 21 -5.24 1.69 15.84
N LYS A 22 -4.51 1.29 16.89
CA LYS A 22 -4.28 -0.13 17.26
C LYS A 22 -3.65 -0.87 16.08
N ASP A 23 -4.46 -1.60 15.30
CA ASP A 23 -4.07 -2.37 14.10
C ASP A 23 -4.83 -1.95 12.84
N LYS A 24 -5.45 -0.76 12.84
CA LYS A 24 -6.18 -0.24 11.67
C LYS A 24 -5.55 1.06 11.18
N VAL A 25 -5.48 1.19 9.87
CA VAL A 25 -5.11 2.45 9.21
C VAL A 25 -6.39 3.24 8.94
N VAL A 26 -6.43 4.47 9.44
CA VAL A 26 -7.47 5.46 9.13
C VAL A 26 -6.87 6.49 8.18
N VAL A 27 -7.49 6.68 7.02
CA VAL A 27 -7.04 7.67 6.04
C VAL A 27 -7.61 9.04 6.39
N GLN A 28 -6.75 10.02 6.61
CA GLN A 28 -7.13 11.40 6.93
C GLN A 28 -7.19 12.28 5.68
N ASP A 29 -6.30 12.03 4.70
CA ASP A 29 -6.25 12.78 3.44
C ASP A 29 -5.95 11.83 2.27
N ALA A 30 -7.01 11.42 1.56
CA ALA A 30 -6.92 10.47 0.45
C ALA A 30 -6.14 11.03 -0.75
N ASN A 31 -6.19 12.34 -0.98
CA ASN A 31 -5.47 12.98 -2.09
C ASN A 31 -3.96 12.98 -1.83
N LYS A 32 -3.55 13.34 -0.62
CA LYS A 32 -2.13 13.25 -0.23
C LYS A 32 -1.64 11.81 -0.18
N LEU A 33 -2.47 10.87 0.27
CA LEU A 33 -2.12 9.46 0.30
C LEU A 33 -1.76 8.93 -1.10
N ARG A 34 -2.52 9.33 -2.13
CA ARG A 34 -2.22 8.97 -3.52
C ARG A 34 -0.81 9.38 -3.95
N ASN A 35 -0.34 10.55 -3.53
CA ASN A 35 1.00 11.04 -3.84
C ASN A 35 2.12 10.28 -3.10
N THR A 36 1.78 9.49 -2.07
CA THR A 36 2.75 8.68 -1.34
C THR A 36 2.95 7.27 -1.91
N ALA A 37 2.06 6.84 -2.80
CA ALA A 37 2.02 5.46 -3.31
C ALA A 37 3.36 5.04 -3.94
N ASP A 38 3.96 5.90 -4.77
CA ASP A 38 5.17 5.56 -5.49
C ASP A 38 6.34 5.27 -4.54
N TRP A 39 6.57 6.10 -3.51
CA TRP A 39 7.70 5.91 -2.60
C TRP A 39 7.44 4.78 -1.59
N LEU A 40 6.18 4.56 -1.21
CA LEU A 40 5.77 3.40 -0.41
C LEU A 40 6.04 2.09 -1.17
N VAL A 41 5.66 2.02 -2.45
CA VAL A 41 5.93 0.86 -3.31
C VAL A 41 7.44 0.68 -3.51
N TYR A 42 8.17 1.76 -3.76
CA TYR A 42 9.62 1.70 -3.92
C TYR A 42 10.30 1.09 -2.68
N ASN A 43 9.91 1.52 -1.48
CA ASN A 43 10.43 0.94 -0.24
C ASN A 43 9.94 -0.49 0.02
N ALA A 44 8.67 -0.79 -0.29
CA ALA A 44 8.11 -2.14 -0.17
C ALA A 44 8.83 -3.19 -1.05
N VAL A 45 9.44 -2.78 -2.16
CA VAL A 45 10.12 -3.66 -3.12
C VAL A 45 11.64 -3.65 -2.94
N PHE A 46 12.25 -2.46 -2.87
CA PHE A 46 13.70 -2.31 -3.00
C PHE A 46 14.46 -2.08 -1.69
N ASN A 47 13.77 -1.82 -0.57
CA ASN A 47 14.47 -1.65 0.70
C ASN A 47 15.16 -2.97 1.12
N SER A 48 16.36 -2.87 1.70
CA SER A 48 17.13 -4.03 2.20
C SER A 48 16.61 -4.50 3.56
N ASP A 49 16.00 -3.60 4.33
CA ASP A 49 15.41 -3.90 5.63
C ASP A 49 14.04 -4.60 5.46
N LYS A 50 13.91 -5.79 6.05
CA LYS A 50 12.70 -6.60 5.98
C LYS A 50 11.53 -5.98 6.74
N GLU A 51 11.80 -5.28 7.84
CA GLU A 51 10.77 -4.67 8.67
C GLU A 51 10.16 -3.45 7.97
N ILE A 52 11.00 -2.61 7.36
CA ILE A 52 10.54 -1.50 6.51
C ILE A 52 9.70 -2.02 5.34
N LYS A 53 10.14 -3.08 4.67
CA LYS A 53 9.35 -3.71 3.59
C LYS A 53 7.98 -4.17 4.08
N ALA A 54 7.94 -4.89 5.20
CA ALA A 54 6.70 -5.39 5.77
C ALA A 54 5.76 -4.25 6.15
N ASN A 55 6.29 -3.21 6.81
CA ASN A 55 5.54 -2.03 7.21
C ASN A 55 4.96 -1.28 6.00
N CYS A 56 5.74 -0.99 4.96
CA CYS A 56 5.23 -0.35 3.75
C CYS A 56 4.12 -1.18 3.08
N ARG A 57 4.30 -2.51 2.95
CA ARG A 57 3.28 -3.41 2.37
C ARG A 57 2.00 -3.42 3.20
N TRP A 58 2.13 -3.47 4.51
CA TRP A 58 1.00 -3.43 5.42
C TRP A 58 0.25 -2.10 5.33
N ILE A 59 0.96 -0.97 5.27
CA ILE A 59 0.36 0.36 5.08
C ILE A 59 -0.40 0.42 3.76
N ILE A 60 0.21 -0.01 2.64
CA ILE A 60 -0.43 -0.01 1.32
C ILE A 60 -1.74 -0.82 1.36
N LYS A 61 -1.69 -2.05 1.87
CA LYS A 61 -2.86 -2.93 1.96
C LYS A 61 -3.95 -2.34 2.87
N SER A 62 -3.55 -1.85 4.04
CA SER A 62 -4.49 -1.38 5.06
C SER A 62 -5.15 -0.07 4.65
N ALA A 63 -4.39 0.85 4.04
CA ALA A 63 -4.93 2.11 3.53
C ALA A 63 -5.86 1.88 2.34
N ALA A 64 -5.51 0.98 1.42
CA ALA A 64 -6.40 0.58 0.33
C ALA A 64 -7.71 0.00 0.86
N SER A 65 -7.63 -0.93 1.83
CA SER A 65 -8.82 -1.50 2.48
C SER A 65 -9.67 -0.43 3.19
N ALA A 66 -9.05 0.55 3.84
CA ALA A 66 -9.76 1.65 4.50
C ALA A 66 -10.49 2.57 3.52
N MET A 67 -10.00 2.65 2.28
CA MET A 67 -10.65 3.38 1.17
C MET A 67 -11.68 2.53 0.40
N GLY A 68 -11.94 1.29 0.83
CA GLY A 68 -12.85 0.37 0.12
C GLY A 68 -12.26 -0.19 -1.18
N ILE A 69 -10.96 -0.04 -1.42
CA ILE A 69 -10.27 -0.61 -2.58
C ILE A 69 -10.03 -2.08 -2.30
N GLN A 70 -10.48 -2.93 -3.22
CA GLN A 70 -10.33 -4.38 -3.16
C GLN A 70 -9.61 -4.88 -4.41
N SER A 71 -8.89 -5.99 -4.28
CA SER A 71 -8.28 -6.65 -5.43
C SER A 71 -9.38 -7.08 -6.40
N ALA A 72 -9.25 -6.72 -7.67
CA ALA A 72 -10.13 -7.24 -8.69
C ALA A 72 -9.98 -8.75 -8.80
N SER A 73 -11.11 -9.47 -8.90
CA SER A 73 -11.08 -10.90 -9.19
C SER A 73 -10.55 -11.12 -10.61
N ILE A 74 -9.64 -12.08 -10.76
CA ILE A 74 -9.16 -12.54 -12.07
C ILE A 74 -10.03 -13.66 -12.65
N GLN A 75 -11.11 -14.04 -11.97
CA GLN A 75 -12.02 -15.11 -12.41
C GLN A 75 -12.57 -14.86 -13.83
N GLY A 76 -12.97 -13.64 -14.15
CA GLY A 76 -13.48 -13.31 -15.49
C GLY A 76 -12.45 -13.54 -16.60
N LEU A 77 -11.15 -13.34 -16.31
CA LEU A 77 -10.07 -13.66 -17.24
C LEU A 77 -9.99 -15.18 -17.46
N TYR A 78 -10.03 -15.97 -16.39
CA TYR A 78 -10.02 -17.44 -16.50
C TYR A 78 -11.22 -17.98 -17.27
N GLU A 79 -12.41 -17.41 -17.06
CA GLU A 79 -13.62 -17.80 -17.78
C GLU A 79 -13.53 -17.49 -19.27
N ALA A 80 -12.96 -16.34 -19.65
CA ALA A 80 -12.72 -15.99 -21.05
C ALA A 80 -11.73 -16.95 -21.72
N MET A 81 -10.63 -17.30 -21.03
CA MET A 81 -9.68 -18.31 -21.52
C MET A 81 -10.34 -19.68 -21.69
N GLY A 82 -11.20 -20.08 -20.76
CA GLY A 82 -11.94 -21.35 -20.84
C GLY A 82 -12.92 -21.42 -22.03
N ARG A 83 -13.39 -20.26 -22.51
CA ARG A 83 -14.20 -20.15 -23.74
C ARG A 83 -13.38 -19.94 -25.02
N GLY A 84 -12.07 -19.74 -24.91
CA GLY A 84 -11.19 -19.42 -26.05
C GLY A 84 -11.36 -17.99 -26.58
N GLU A 85 -11.88 -17.08 -25.77
CA GLU A 85 -12.06 -15.66 -26.12
C GLU A 85 -10.78 -14.83 -25.92
N VAL A 86 -9.81 -15.38 -25.19
CA VAL A 86 -8.47 -14.84 -24.91
C VAL A 86 -7.47 -15.99 -24.84
#